data_AF-A0A024GK04-F1
#
_entry.id   AF-A0A024GK04-F1
#
_cell.length_a   1.000
_cell.length_b   1.000
_cell.length_c   1.000
_cell.angle_alpha   90.00
_cell.angle_beta   90.00
_cell.angle_gamma   90.00
#
_symmetry.space_group_name_H-M   'P 1'
#
loop_
_entity.id
_entity.type
_entity.pdbx_description
1 polymer ?
#
loop_
_entity_poly.entity_id
_entity_poly.type
_entity_poly.pdbx_seq_one_letter_code
_entity_poly.pdbx_strand_id
1 'polypeptide(L)' 'MARLVYCRRRRLIKLGFFRDLKSADDYIDTLENLHIDPGRYDLAWKIGVDADIMDETIRLCETQNFIKHLVVPYSLTK' A
#
# COMPACT_ATOMS: atom_id res chain seq x y z
N MET A 1 -5.80 -0.44 0.61
CA MET A 1 -4.33 -0.64 0.47
C MET A 1 -3.77 -1.89 1.19
N ALA A 2 -4.57 -2.69 1.92
CA ALA A 2 -4.01 -3.68 2.85
C ALA A 2 -3.97 -5.15 2.36
N ARG A 3 -4.37 -5.41 1.10
CA ARG A 3 -4.67 -6.77 0.63
C ARG A 3 -3.48 -7.74 0.71
N LEU A 4 -2.25 -7.27 0.50
CA LEU A 4 -1.06 -8.12 0.63
C LEU A 4 -0.86 -8.62 2.07
N VAL A 5 -1.07 -7.76 3.06
CA VAL A 5 -1.00 -8.12 4.48
C VAL A 5 -2.11 -9.10 4.81
N TYR A 6 -3.35 -8.81 4.38
CA TYR A 6 -4.49 -9.70 4.59
C TYR A 6 -4.26 -11.12 4.04
N CYS A 7 -3.86 -11.24 2.77
CA CYS A 7 -3.62 -12.54 2.14
C CYS A 7 -2.46 -13.30 2.78
N ARG A 8 -1.48 -12.61 3.36
CA ARG A 8 -0.25 -13.21 3.89
C ARG A 8 -0.16 -13.20 5.42
N ARG A 9 -1.21 -12.77 6.14
CA ARG A 9 -1.18 -12.57 7.60
C ARG A 9 -0.62 -13.76 8.39
N ARG A 10 -1.02 -14.99 8.03
CA ARG A 10 -0.48 -16.22 8.65
C ARG A 10 1.02 -16.39 8.43
N ARG A 11 1.52 -16.06 7.23
CA ARG A 11 2.96 -16.13 6.93
C ARG A 11 3.72 -15.02 7.64
N LEU A 12 3.14 -13.83 7.73
CA LEU A 12 3.75 -12.68 8.40
C LEU A 12 3.87 -12.91 9.91
N ILE A 13 2.91 -13.59 10.55
CA ILE A 13 3.03 -14.04 11.94
C ILE A 13 4.19 -15.02 12.11
N LYS A 14 4.29 -16.03 11.23
CA LYS A 14 5.39 -17.02 11.29
C LYS A 14 6.78 -16.39 11.14
N LEU A 15 6.87 -15.27 10.41
CA LEU A 15 8.10 -14.51 10.22
C LEU A 15 8.37 -13.49 11.33
N GLY A 16 7.50 -13.38 12.33
CA GLY A 16 7.67 -12.50 13.48
C GLY A 16 7.25 -11.04 13.26
N PHE A 17 6.59 -10.71 12.14
CA PHE A 17 6.09 -9.36 11.89
C PHE A 17 4.87 -9.00 12.74
N PHE A 18 4.07 -10.00 13.12
CA PHE A 18 2.88 -9.83 13.94
C PHE A 18 2.85 -10.88 15.04
N ARG A 19 2.33 -10.51 16.21
CA ARG A 19 2.18 -11.42 17.36
C ARG A 19 1.14 -12.50 17.07
N ASP A 20 0.02 -12.09 16.50
CA ASP A 20 -1.15 -12.93 16.25
C ASP A 20 -2.01 -12.33 15.12
N LEU A 21 -3.10 -13.03 14.77
CA LEU A 21 -4.03 -12.58 13.73
C LEU A 21 -4.69 -11.25 14.08
N LYS A 22 -5.01 -11.01 15.35
CA LYS A 22 -5.65 -9.75 15.77
C LYS A 22 -4.71 -8.57 15.52
N SER A 23 -3.43 -8.70 15.86
CA SER A 23 -2.44 -7.64 15.61
C SER A 23 -2.26 -7.35 14.12
N ALA A 24 -2.35 -8.37 13.25
CA ALA A 24 -2.34 -8.18 11.81
C ALA A 24 -3.63 -7.51 11.31
N ASP A 25 -4.79 -7.91 11.84
CA ASP A 25 -6.09 -7.36 11.47
C ASP A 25 -6.22 -5.88 11.93
N ASP A 26 -5.77 -5.52 13.14
CA ASP A 26 -5.74 -4.12 13.63
C ASP A 26 -4.85 -3.22 12.73
N TYR A 27 -3.75 -3.78 12.21
CA TYR A 27 -2.87 -3.07 11.26
C TYR A 27 -3.53 -2.93 9.88
N ILE A 28 -4.21 -3.98 9.41
CA ILE A 28 -5.00 -3.96 8.18
C ILE A 28 -6.10 -2.89 8.26
N ASP A 29 -6.83 -2.84 9.38
CA ASP A 29 -7.88 -1.84 9.59
C ASP A 29 -7.32 -0.42 9.60
N THR A 30 -6.12 -0.22 10.15
CA THR A 30 -5.43 1.08 10.07
C THR A 30 -5.15 1.47 8.62
N LEU A 31 -4.63 0.54 7.81
CA LEU A 31 -4.36 0.76 6.38
C LEU A 31 -5.63 1.00 5.56
N GLU A 32 -6.73 0.32 5.86
CA GLU A 32 -7.98 0.53 5.11
C GLU A 32 -8.69 1.82 5.53
N ASN A 33 -8.68 2.20 6.81
CA ASN A 33 -9.18 3.50 7.24
C ASN A 33 -8.41 4.66 6.61
N LEU A 34 -7.08 4.54 6.52
CA LEU A 34 -6.23 5.53 5.89
C LEU A 34 -6.39 5.58 4.36
N HIS A 35 -6.75 4.46 3.74
CA HIS A 35 -7.11 4.44 2.33
C HIS A 35 -8.45 5.14 2.06
N ILE A 36 -9.42 5.00 2.96
CA ILE A 36 -10.73 5.67 2.88
C ILE A 36 -10.58 7.17 3.11
N ASP A 37 -9.80 7.58 4.11
CA ASP A 37 -9.51 8.97 4.44
C ASP A 37 -7.99 9.21 4.53
N PRO A 38 -7.35 9.61 3.42
CA PRO A 38 -5.93 9.92 3.38
C PRO A 38 -5.53 11.12 4.25
N GLY A 39 -6.50 11.94 4.70
CA GLY A 39 -6.27 13.08 5.59
C GLY A 39 -5.99 12.68 7.05
N ARG A 40 -6.13 11.39 7.39
CA ARG A 40 -5.85 10.84 8.73
C ARG A 40 -4.37 10.79 9.06
N TYR A 41 -3.78 11.96 9.30
CA TYR A 41 -2.36 12.11 9.66
C TYR A 41 -2.00 11.34 10.94
N ASP A 42 -2.95 11.20 11.88
CA ASP A 42 -2.78 10.39 13.08
C ASP A 42 -2.50 8.91 12.75
N LEU A 43 -3.21 8.36 11.77
CA LEU A 43 -3.00 7.00 11.30
C LEU A 43 -1.73 6.88 10.46
N ALA A 44 -1.48 7.84 9.56
CA ALA A 44 -0.28 7.88 8.74
C ALA A 44 1.00 7.90 9.59
N TRP A 45 1.03 8.79 10.59
CA TRP A 45 2.13 8.88 11.56
C TRP A 45 2.29 7.59 12.36
N LYS A 46 1.20 6.98 12.81
CA LYS A 46 1.22 5.71 13.57
C LYS A 46 1.93 4.58 12.81
N ILE A 47 1.76 4.52 11.50
CA ILE A 47 2.36 3.46 10.66
C ILE A 47 3.57 3.92 9.84
N GLY A 48 4.03 5.16 10.04
CA GLY A 48 5.21 5.73 9.38
C GLY A 48 5.06 5.90 7.87
N VAL A 49 3.87 6.31 7.40
CA VAL A 49 3.63 6.60 5.97
C VAL A 49 3.61 8.10 5.74
N ASP A 50 4.38 8.55 4.76
CA ASP A 50 4.50 9.96 4.39
C ASP A 50 3.39 10.42 3.42
N ALA A 51 3.27 11.74 3.27
CA ALA A 51 2.19 12.38 2.51
C ALA A 51 2.24 12.09 1.01
N ASP A 52 3.43 11.87 0.46
CA ASP A 52 3.66 11.50 -0.95
C ASP A 52 3.04 10.13 -1.30
N ILE A 53 3.07 9.18 -0.35
CA ILE A 53 2.41 7.89 -0.51
C ILE A 53 0.88 8.03 -0.42
N MET A 54 0.34 9.07 0.22
CA MET A 54 -1.11 9.26 0.31
C MET A 54 -1.71 9.87 -0.96
N ASP A 55 -0.98 10.76 -1.60
CA ASP A 55 -1.38 11.39 -2.86
C ASP A 55 -1.30 10.38 -4.01
N GLU A 56 -2.45 10.07 -4.62
CA GLU A 56 -2.51 9.14 -5.75
C GLU A 56 -1.71 9.62 -6.97
N THR A 57 -1.70 10.93 -7.21
CA THR A 57 -1.00 11.52 -8.35
C THR A 57 0.51 11.38 -8.22
N ILE A 58 1.03 11.40 -6.99
CA ILE A 58 2.44 11.17 -6.69
C ILE A 58 2.73 9.66 -6.68
N ARG A 59 1.97 8.89 -5.87
CA ARG A 59 2.16 7.43 -5.69
C ARG A 59 2.13 6.66 -7.01
N LEU A 60 1.30 7.06 -7.97
CA LEU A 60 1.15 6.35 -9.25
C LEU A 60 1.95 6.98 -10.40
N CYS A 61 2.58 8.15 -10.19
CA CYS A 61 3.27 8.91 -11.25
C CYS A 61 4.28 8.04 -12.02
N GLU A 62 5.19 7.37 -11.30
CA GLU A 62 6.22 6.54 -11.92
C GLU A 62 5.65 5.35 -12.70
N THR A 63 4.64 4.67 -12.13
CA THR A 63 4.01 3.51 -12.78
C THR A 63 3.23 3.93 -14.03
N GLN A 64 2.50 5.04 -13.96
CA GLN A 64 1.80 5.61 -15.10
C GLN A 64 2.77 6.02 -16.20
N ASN A 65 3.88 6.68 -15.84
CA ASN A 65 4.92 7.09 -16.78
C ASN A 65 5.61 5.88 -17.42
N PHE A 66 5.93 4.85 -16.64
CA PHE A 66 6.51 3.60 -17.13
C PHE A 66 5.60 2.94 -18.18
N ILE A 67 4.30 2.82 -17.88
CA ILE A 67 3.33 2.26 -18.81
C ILE A 67 3.24 3.11 -20.08
N LYS A 68 3.08 4.42 -19.92
CA LYS A 68 2.87 5.37 -21.02
C LYS A 68 4.07 5.47 -21.96
N HIS A 69 5.28 5.54 -21.42
CA HIS A 69 6.49 5.87 -22.18
C HIS A 69 7.33 4.66 -22.58
N LEU A 70 7.19 3.52 -21.88
CA LEU A 70 7.97 2.32 -22.17
C LEU A 70 7.10 1.15 -22.61
N VAL A 71 6.07 0.79 -21.82
CA VAL A 71 5.26 -0.42 -22.09
C VAL A 71 4.41 -0.28 -23.36
N VAL A 72 3.61 0.79 -23.46
CA VAL A 72 2.71 1.00 -24.60
C VAL A 72 3.48 1.13 -25.92
N PRO A 73 4.54 1.96 -26.03
CA PRO A 73 5.32 2.04 -27.26
C PRO A 73 5.96 0.70 -27.66
N TYR A 74 6.52 -0.03 -26.69
CA TYR A 74 7.09 -1.35 -26.94
C TYR A 74 6.04 -2.33 -27.47
N SER A 75 4.84 -2.35 -26.86
CA SER A 75 3.77 -3.24 -27.28
C SER A 75 3.21 -2.94 -28.66
N LEU A 76 3.24 -1.68 -29.11
CA LEU A 76 2.73 -1.25 -30.41
C LEU A 76 3.75 -1.42 -31.55
N THR A 77 5.02 -1.63 -31.22
CA THR A 77 6.11 -1.81 -32.19
C THR A 77 6.41 -3.30 -32.47
N LYS A 78 5.83 -4.21 -31.67
CA LYS A 78 5.80 -5.65 -31.91
C LYS A 78 4.60 -6.03 -32.75
#